data_AF-A0A9E1TS95-F1
#
_entry.id   AF-A0A9E1TS95-F1
#
_cell.length_a   1.000
_cell.length_b   1.000
_cell.length_c   1.000
_cell.angle_alpha   90.00
_cell.angle_beta   90.00
_cell.angle_gamma   90.00
#
_symmetry.space_group_name_H-M   'P 1'
#
loop_
_entity.id
_entity.type
_entity.pdbx_description
1 polymer ?
#
loop_
_entity_poly.entity_id
_entity_poly.type
_entity_poly.pdbx_seq_one_letter_code
_entity_poly.pdbx_strand_id
1 'polypeptide(L)'
;MRESTQERFNSCLDESGYEFRGFAGDEGDAVVIEDPGYQEALSRCSAESGIADLRSGFAESRGNRTPDQIRADNEVILDVVACLRRKGMDLDNPVQDETGALDLRSSLRSSDVDPRESQQAQDCISEMRLRRQQND
;
A
#
# COMPACT_ATOMS: atom_id res chain seq x y z
N MET A 1 -17.03 -15.26 18.25
CA MET A 1 -16.43 -14.76 16.98
C MET A 1 -14.95 -15.12 17.03
N ARG A 2 -14.34 -15.52 15.91
CA ARG A 2 -12.88 -15.75 15.87
C ARG A 2 -12.21 -14.41 15.63
N GLU A 3 -11.30 -14.03 16.51
CA GLU A 3 -10.48 -12.83 16.37
C GLU A 3 -9.61 -12.94 15.11
N SER A 4 -9.57 -11.89 14.29
CA SER A 4 -8.73 -11.86 13.10
C SER A 4 -7.24 -11.74 13.47
N THR A 5 -6.37 -12.11 12.54
CA THR A 5 -4.92 -11.93 12.70
C THR A 5 -4.54 -10.46 12.94
N GLN A 6 -5.28 -9.51 12.38
CA GLN A 6 -5.06 -8.08 12.61
C GLN A 6 -5.44 -7.67 14.04
N GLU A 7 -6.57 -8.16 14.55
CA GLU A 7 -7.02 -7.88 15.91
C GLU A 7 -6.04 -8.46 16.96
N ARG A 8 -5.58 -9.69 16.75
CA ARG A 8 -4.54 -10.34 17.58
C ARG A 8 -3.25 -9.53 17.63
N PHE A 9 -2.82 -9.02 16.48
CA PHE A 9 -1.62 -8.21 16.35
C PHE A 9 -1.76 -6.87 17.09
N ASN A 10 -2.87 -6.17 16.87
CA ASN A 10 -3.13 -4.88 17.51
C ASN A 10 -3.24 -5.03 19.04
N SER A 11 -3.89 -6.10 19.53
CA SER A 11 -3.98 -6.39 20.97
C SER A 11 -2.59 -6.59 21.59
N CYS A 12 -1.72 -7.38 20.96
CA CYS A 12 -0.37 -7.61 21.48
C CYS A 12 0.47 -6.33 21.55
N LEU A 13 0.32 -5.43 20.57
CA LEU A 13 0.99 -4.13 20.58
C LEU A 13 0.45 -3.24 21.70
N ASP A 14 -0.87 -3.20 21.87
CA ASP A 14 -1.52 -2.45 22.96
C ASP A 14 -1.06 -2.93 24.34
N GLU A 15 -0.98 -4.25 24.55
CA GLU A 15 -0.44 -4.87 25.76
C GLU A 15 1.05 -4.52 26.00
N SER A 16 1.78 -4.19 24.93
CA SER A 16 3.17 -3.74 25.00
C SER A 16 3.30 -2.23 25.19
N GLY A 17 2.18 -1.50 25.30
CA GLY A 17 2.13 -0.04 25.46
C GLY A 17 2.28 0.74 24.16
N TYR A 18 2.10 0.10 23.01
CA TYR A 18 2.31 0.68 21.70
C TYR A 18 1.05 0.64 20.84
N GLU A 19 0.78 1.72 20.12
CA GLU A 19 -0.21 1.75 19.04
C GLU A 19 0.48 1.42 17.71
N PHE A 20 -0.20 0.71 16.80
CA PHE A 20 0.37 0.42 15.50
C PHE A 20 0.54 1.70 14.66
N ARG A 21 1.79 2.06 14.34
CA ARG A 21 2.14 3.24 13.53
C ARG A 21 2.73 2.90 12.16
N GLY A 22 2.81 1.61 11.84
CA GLY A 22 3.45 1.12 10.62
C GLY A 22 4.52 0.08 10.93
N PHE A 23 5.00 -0.57 9.87
CA PHE A 23 6.09 -1.54 9.96
C PHE A 23 7.45 -0.87 9.72
N ALA A 24 8.50 -1.42 10.33
CA ALA A 24 9.87 -1.00 10.02
C ALA A 24 10.11 -1.04 8.50
N GLY A 25 10.52 0.10 7.93
CA GLY A 25 10.71 0.28 6.48
C GLY A 25 9.57 0.98 5.73
N ASP A 26 8.42 1.25 6.35
CA ASP A 26 7.48 2.26 5.83
C ASP A 26 8.06 3.65 6.16
N GLU A 27 8.53 4.35 5.14
CA GLU A 27 9.09 5.70 5.29
C GLU A 27 7.99 6.65 5.79
N GLY A 28 8.15 7.24 6.98
CA GLY A 28 7.26 8.30 7.46
C GLY A 28 7.22 8.57 8.96
N ASP A 29 7.47 7.59 9.84
CA ASP A 29 7.36 7.80 11.30
C ASP A 29 8.69 7.50 12.03
N ALA A 30 9.24 8.51 12.69
CA ALA A 30 10.46 8.45 13.48
C ALA A 30 10.38 7.39 14.59
N VAL A 31 9.22 7.16 15.20
CA VAL A 31 9.04 6.14 16.25
C VAL A 31 9.15 4.72 15.70
N VAL A 32 8.76 4.51 14.43
CA VAL A 32 8.90 3.21 13.75
C VAL A 32 10.38 2.89 13.46
N ILE A 33 11.21 3.92 13.30
CA ILE A 33 12.61 3.80 12.90
C ILE A 33 13.57 3.88 14.10
N GLU A 34 13.25 4.70 15.10
CA GLU A 34 14.16 5.12 16.17
C GLU A 34 13.84 4.55 17.57
N ASP A 35 12.66 3.95 17.79
CA ASP A 35 12.32 3.28 19.06
C ASP A 35 12.63 1.76 18.99
N PRO A 36 13.71 1.28 19.65
CA PRO A 36 14.04 -0.15 19.66
C PRO A 36 13.01 -1.00 20.40
N GLY A 37 12.31 -0.44 21.40
CA GLY A 37 11.25 -1.13 22.13
C GLY A 37 10.01 -1.35 21.25
N TYR A 38 9.66 -0.36 20.42
CA TYR A 38 8.62 -0.49 19.42
C TYR A 38 8.98 -1.56 18.38
N GLN A 39 10.23 -1.57 17.90
CA GLN A 39 10.69 -2.56 16.92
C GLN A 39 10.67 -4.00 17.47
N GLU A 40 11.05 -4.18 18.74
CA GLU A 40 10.98 -5.48 19.40
C GLU A 40 9.53 -5.94 19.58
N ALA A 41 8.65 -5.06 20.08
CA ALA A 41 7.23 -5.35 20.21
C ALA A 41 6.59 -5.67 18.85
N LEU A 42 6.93 -4.91 17.81
CA LEU A 42 6.48 -5.12 16.44
C LEU A 42 6.90 -6.50 15.92
N SER A 43 8.16 -6.89 16.12
CA SER A 43 8.67 -8.19 15.69
C SER A 43 7.96 -9.33 16.42
N ARG A 44 7.86 -9.23 17.75
CA ARG A 44 7.21 -10.24 18.60
C ARG A 44 5.73 -10.40 18.25
N CYS A 45 4.97 -9.31 18.28
CA CYS A 45 3.53 -9.34 17.97
C CYS A 45 3.24 -9.78 16.54
N SER A 46 4.15 -9.50 15.59
CA SER A 46 4.01 -9.98 14.21
C SER A 46 4.11 -11.51 14.12
N ALA A 47 5.01 -12.12 14.90
CA ALA A 47 5.17 -13.56 14.96
C ALA A 47 4.02 -14.24 15.73
N GLU A 48 3.59 -13.69 16.87
CA GLU A 48 2.54 -14.28 17.72
C GLU A 48 1.14 -14.26 17.07
N SER A 49 0.84 -13.20 16.32
CA SER A 49 -0.42 -13.06 15.61
C SER A 49 -0.49 -13.91 14.33
N GLY A 50 0.65 -14.24 13.74
CA GLY A 50 0.76 -14.83 12.40
C GLY A 50 0.56 -13.81 11.26
N ILE A 51 0.59 -12.51 11.55
CA ILE A 51 0.45 -11.47 10.52
C ILE A 51 1.67 -11.44 9.59
N ALA A 52 2.85 -11.85 10.09
CA ALA A 52 4.05 -11.99 9.27
C ALA A 52 3.84 -13.02 8.15
N ASP A 53 3.34 -14.21 8.46
CA ASP A 53 3.05 -15.26 7.48
C ASP A 53 2.00 -14.84 6.45
N LEU A 54 0.92 -14.19 6.90
CA LEU A 54 -0.09 -13.64 5.98
C LEU A 54 0.53 -12.61 5.03
N ARG A 55 1.34 -11.68 5.55
CA ARG A 55 2.01 -10.66 4.72
C ARG A 55 2.98 -11.28 3.74
N SER A 56 3.76 -12.28 4.15
CA SER A 56 4.66 -13.03 3.28
C SER A 56 3.91 -13.77 2.19
N GLY A 57 2.78 -14.43 2.50
CA GLY A 57 1.93 -15.09 1.51
C GLY A 57 1.35 -14.12 0.48
N PHE A 58 0.93 -12.91 0.90
CA PHE A 58 0.52 -11.86 -0.02
C PHE A 58 1.68 -11.34 -0.87
N ALA A 59 2.88 -11.19 -0.30
CA ALA A 59 4.06 -10.76 -1.03
C ALA A 59 4.49 -11.79 -2.08
N GLU A 60 4.52 -13.07 -1.72
CA GLU A 60 4.82 -14.17 -2.62
C GLU A 60 3.77 -14.28 -3.75
N SER A 61 2.48 -14.17 -3.41
CA SER A 61 1.42 -14.16 -4.41
C SER A 61 1.53 -12.99 -5.39
N ARG A 62 1.99 -11.82 -4.93
CA ARG A 62 2.28 -10.67 -5.82
C ARG A 62 3.55 -10.89 -6.64
N GLY A 63 4.60 -11.47 -6.07
CA GLY A 63 5.84 -11.79 -6.77
C GLY A 63 5.67 -12.88 -7.83
N ASN A 64 4.70 -13.78 -7.65
CA ASN A 64 4.42 -14.88 -8.59
C ASN A 64 3.33 -14.55 -9.63
N ARG A 65 3.09 -13.26 -9.90
CA ARG A 65 2.13 -12.84 -10.94
C ARG A 65 2.60 -13.31 -12.32
N THR A 66 1.66 -13.77 -13.14
CA THR A 66 1.97 -14.11 -14.54
C THR A 66 2.19 -12.84 -15.37
N PRO A 67 2.90 -12.90 -16.51
CA PRO A 67 3.09 -11.75 -17.37
C PRO A 67 1.79 -11.05 -17.81
N ASP A 68 0.71 -11.82 -18.05
CA ASP A 68 -0.61 -11.26 -18.37
C ASP A 68 -1.23 -10.51 -17.18
N GLN A 69 -1.07 -11.02 -15.95
CA GLN A 69 -1.53 -10.34 -14.74
C GLN A 69 -0.75 -9.04 -14.52
N ILE A 70 0.58 -9.06 -14.72
CA ILE A 70 1.42 -7.86 -14.63
C ILE A 70 0.98 -6.83 -15.67
N ARG A 71 0.68 -7.25 -16.90
CA ARG A 71 0.19 -6.34 -17.94
C ARG A 71 -1.15 -5.69 -17.56
N ALA A 72 -2.11 -6.49 -17.10
CA ALA A 72 -3.42 -5.98 -16.67
C ALA A 72 -3.29 -5.00 -15.50
N ASP A 73 -2.45 -5.33 -14.51
CA ASP A 73 -2.17 -4.42 -13.37
C ASP A 73 -1.52 -3.12 -13.85
N ASN A 74 -0.56 -3.19 -14.78
CA ASN A 74 0.11 -2.03 -15.34
C ASN A 74 -0.86 -1.12 -16.10
N GLU A 75 -1.81 -1.68 -16.86
CA GLU A 75 -2.84 -0.91 -17.56
C GLU A 75 -3.70 -0.11 -16.57
N VAL A 76 -4.10 -0.73 -15.45
CA VAL A 76 -4.85 -0.03 -14.39
C VAL A 76 -4.03 1.12 -13.79
N ILE A 77 -2.73 0.90 -13.56
CA ILE A 77 -1.84 1.95 -13.04
C ILE A 77 -1.72 3.12 -14.02
N LEU A 78 -1.54 2.84 -15.31
CA LEU A 78 -1.45 3.86 -16.35
C LEU A 78 -2.75 4.65 -16.49
N ASP A 79 -3.91 4.00 -16.37
CA ASP A 79 -5.20 4.67 -16.37
C ASP A 79 -5.37 5.64 -15.20
N VAL A 80 -4.92 5.24 -14.00
CA VAL A 80 -4.91 6.11 -12.82
C VAL A 80 -4.01 7.32 -13.08
N VAL A 81 -2.77 7.12 -13.52
CA VAL A 81 -1.83 8.22 -13.79
C VAL A 81 -2.38 9.17 -14.86
N ALA A 82 -2.94 8.64 -15.94
CA ALA A 82 -3.55 9.44 -17.01
C ALA A 82 -4.74 10.26 -16.51
N CYS A 83 -5.56 9.68 -15.63
CA CYS A 83 -6.68 10.37 -15.01
C CYS A 83 -6.21 11.49 -14.08
N LEU A 84 -5.24 11.22 -13.20
CA LEU A 84 -4.66 12.23 -12.29
C LEU A 84 -4.04 13.40 -13.07
N ARG A 85 -3.28 13.11 -14.13
CA ARG A 85 -2.72 14.14 -15.04
C ARG A 85 -3.79 14.99 -15.72
N ARG A 86 -4.87 14.36 -16.21
CA ARG A 86 -6.01 15.11 -16.78
C ARG A 86 -6.69 16.04 -15.77
N LYS A 87 -6.60 15.73 -14.49
CA LYS A 87 -7.09 16.59 -13.40
C LYS A 87 -6.07 17.65 -12.97
N GLY A 88 -4.91 17.72 -13.61
CA GLY A 88 -3.90 18.77 -13.41
C GLY A 88 -2.82 18.42 -12.40
N MET A 89 -2.73 17.18 -11.93
CA MET A 89 -1.57 16.74 -11.14
C MET A 89 -0.36 16.51 -12.04
N ASP A 90 0.77 17.09 -11.64
CA ASP A 90 2.05 16.79 -12.25
C ASP A 90 2.63 15.52 -11.61
N LEU A 91 2.69 14.46 -12.40
CA LEU A 91 3.13 13.14 -11.97
C LEU A 91 4.11 12.60 -13.00
N ASP A 92 5.24 12.07 -12.55
CA ASP A 92 6.15 11.30 -13.38
C ASP A 92 5.54 9.98 -13.85
N ASN A 93 6.06 9.45 -14.96
CA ASN A 93 5.68 8.11 -15.40
C ASN A 93 6.13 7.09 -14.36
N PRO A 94 5.26 6.13 -13.99
CA PRO A 94 5.64 5.05 -13.10
C PRO A 94 6.74 4.22 -13.75
N VAL A 95 7.70 3.79 -12.95
CA VAL A 95 8.84 2.99 -13.39
C VAL A 95 8.54 1.52 -13.13
N GLN A 96 9.02 0.65 -14.03
CA GLN A 96 8.89 -0.80 -13.86
C GLN A 96 9.97 -1.34 -12.92
N ASP A 97 9.60 -2.30 -12.08
CA ASP A 97 10.54 -3.09 -11.29
C ASP A 97 11.16 -4.24 -12.10
N GLU A 98 11.98 -5.07 -11.44
CA GLU A 98 12.65 -6.23 -12.05
C GLU A 98 11.69 -7.30 -12.60
N THR A 99 10.43 -7.29 -12.16
CA THR A 99 9.37 -8.19 -12.65
C THR A 99 8.60 -7.58 -13.83
N GLY A 100 8.82 -6.30 -14.13
CA GLY A 100 8.08 -5.54 -15.12
C GLY A 100 6.80 -4.89 -14.59
N ALA A 101 6.54 -4.96 -13.28
CA ALA A 101 5.38 -4.31 -12.65
C ALA A 101 5.66 -2.82 -12.41
N LEU A 102 4.67 -1.96 -12.67
CA LEU A 102 4.77 -0.52 -12.44
C LEU A 102 4.59 -0.19 -10.95
N ASP A 103 5.40 0.74 -10.44
CA ASP A 103 5.23 1.29 -9.09
C ASP A 103 4.56 2.66 -9.11
N LEU A 104 3.25 2.69 -8.84
CA LEU A 104 2.47 3.91 -8.71
C LEU A 104 2.89 4.76 -7.49
N ARG A 105 3.35 4.14 -6.40
CA ARG A 105 3.65 4.87 -5.16
C ARG A 105 4.84 5.81 -5.36
N SER A 106 5.82 5.39 -6.16
CA SER A 106 6.94 6.25 -6.55
C SER A 106 6.49 7.48 -7.35
N SER A 107 5.59 7.33 -8.31
CA SER A 107 5.04 8.48 -9.05
C SER A 107 4.27 9.45 -8.15
N LEU A 108 3.45 8.94 -7.24
CA LEU A 108 2.66 9.77 -6.32
C LEU A 108 3.51 10.52 -5.30
N ARG A 109 4.67 9.98 -4.90
CA ARG A 109 5.63 10.69 -4.05
C ARG A 109 6.35 11.82 -4.78
N SER A 110 6.47 11.74 -6.11
CA SER A 110 7.07 12.81 -6.91
C SER A 110 6.17 14.05 -6.98
N SER A 111 4.85 13.88 -6.88
CA SER A 111 3.95 15.03 -6.76
C SER A 111 4.00 15.62 -5.36
N ASP A 112 4.15 16.95 -5.24
CA ASP A 112 3.99 17.72 -3.99
C ASP A 112 2.56 17.65 -3.38
N VAL A 113 1.68 16.83 -3.95
CA VAL A 113 0.25 16.77 -3.62
C VAL A 113 -0.06 15.47 -2.89
N ASP A 114 -0.56 15.57 -1.66
CA ASP A 114 -1.09 14.40 -0.95
C ASP A 114 -2.38 13.91 -1.64
N PRO A 115 -2.44 12.65 -2.11
CA PRO A 115 -3.59 12.14 -2.85
C PRO A 115 -4.86 11.99 -1.99
N ARG A 116 -4.78 12.01 -0.65
CA ARG A 116 -5.95 11.96 0.24
C ARG A 116 -6.61 13.32 0.36
N GLU A 117 -5.80 14.38 0.37
CA GLU A 117 -6.25 15.78 0.45
C GLU A 117 -6.54 16.37 -0.95
N SER A 118 -6.16 15.67 -2.02
CA SER A 118 -6.37 16.09 -3.40
C SER A 118 -7.79 15.81 -3.89
N GLN A 119 -8.58 16.87 -4.08
CA GLN A 119 -9.89 16.79 -4.74
C GLN A 119 -9.79 16.11 -6.12
N GLN A 120 -8.67 16.32 -6.82
CA GLN A 120 -8.41 15.76 -8.14
C GLN A 120 -8.24 14.24 -8.07
N ALA A 121 -7.58 13.73 -7.03
CA ALA A 121 -7.45 12.29 -6.79
C ALA A 121 -8.80 11.66 -6.41
N GLN A 122 -9.60 12.33 -5.59
CA GLN A 122 -10.95 11.88 -5.21
C GLN A 122 -11.90 11.80 -6.42
N ASP A 123 -11.87 12.81 -7.29
CA ASP A 123 -12.62 12.83 -8.55
C ASP A 123 -12.19 11.68 -9.47
N CYS A 124 -10.87 11.44 -9.54
CA CYS A 124 -10.32 10.37 -10.37
C CYS A 124 -10.78 8.98 -9.89
N ILE A 125 -10.73 8.72 -8.58
CA ILE A 125 -11.23 7.47 -7.97
C ILE A 125 -12.71 7.27 -8.29
N SER A 126 -13.49 8.35 -8.23
CA SER A 126 -14.92 8.32 -8.54
C SER A 126 -15.18 7.99 -10.02
N GLU A 127 -14.47 8.62 -10.96
CA GLU A 127 -14.55 8.31 -12.39
C GLU A 127 -14.14 6.86 -12.70
N MET A 128 -13.05 6.39 -12.10
CA MET A 128 -12.57 5.02 -12.23
C MET A 128 -13.61 3.99 -11.77
N ARG A 129 -14.26 4.26 -10.63
CA ARG A 129 -15.34 3.40 -10.11
C ARG A 129 -16.55 3.41 -11.04
N LEU A 130 -16.91 4.55 -11.61
CA LEU A 130 -18.01 4.65 -12.57
C LEU A 130 -17.70 3.91 -13.88
N ARG A 131 -16.46 3.96 -14.38
CA ARG A 131 -16.05 3.22 -15.59
C ARG A 131 -16.12 1.71 -15.39
N ARG A 132 -15.71 1.20 -14.23
CA ARG A 132 -15.82 -0.23 -13.92
C ARG A 132 -17.26 -0.72 -13.95
N GLN A 133 -18.18 0.00 -13.31
CA GLN A 133 -19.61 -0.35 -13.29
C GLN A 133 -20.31 -0.27 -14.66
N GLN A 134 -19.72 0.40 -15.65
CA GLN A 134 -20.27 0.49 -17.01
C GLN A 134 -19.68 -0.57 -17.96
N ASN A 135 -18.60 -1.24 -17.55
CA ASN A 135 -17.95 -2.31 -18.29
C ASN A 135 -18.28 -3.71 -17.71
N ASP A 136 -19.02 -3.76 -16.60
CA ASP A 136 -19.70 -4.94 -16.06
C ASP A 136 -21.14 -5.04 -16.60
#